data_AF-A0A7T1L7A6-F1
#
_entry.id   AF-A0A7T1L7A6-F1
#
_cell.length_a   1.000
_cell.length_b   1.000
_cell.length_c   1.000
_cell.angle_alpha   90.00
_cell.angle_beta   90.00
_cell.angle_gamma   90.00
#
_symmetry.space_group_name_H-M   'P 1'
#
loop_
_entity.id
_entity.type
_entity.pdbx_description
1 polymer ?
#
loop_
_entity_poly.entity_id
_entity_poly.type
_entity_poly.pdbx_seq_one_letter_code
_entity_poly.pdbx_strand_id
1 'polypeptide(L)' 'SDCPHGTVTNRCGNIVCAKGLREPCMVYRWERDLCGGGTFCGCGFCMGCNNNLQCWDCESSATGR' A
#
# COMPACT_ATOMS: atom_id res chain seq x y z
N SER A 1 -3.07 -5.74 -17.43
CA SER A 1 -4.02 -5.02 -16.58
C SER A 1 -3.40 -3.68 -16.21
N ASP A 2 -4.13 -2.57 -16.32
CA ASP A 2 -3.61 -1.22 -16.01
C ASP A 2 -3.20 -1.01 -14.55
N CYS A 3 -3.70 -1.84 -13.62
CA CYS A 3 -3.31 -1.78 -12.21
C CYS A 3 -2.69 -3.11 -11.74
N PRO A 4 -1.36 -3.18 -11.57
CA PRO A 4 -0.65 -4.43 -11.24
C PRO A 4 -0.97 -4.98 -9.85
N HIS A 5 -1.40 -4.12 -8.92
CA HIS A 5 -1.77 -4.49 -7.54
C HIS A 5 -3.27 -4.47 -7.29
N GLY A 6 -4.07 -4.44 -8.36
CA GLY A 6 -5.52 -4.30 -8.30
C GLY A 6 -5.98 -2.86 -8.11
N THR A 7 -7.24 -2.69 -7.74
CA THR A 7 -7.87 -1.37 -7.59
C THR A 7 -8.46 -1.20 -6.20
N VAL A 8 -8.53 0.03 -5.73
CA VAL A 8 -9.10 0.40 -4.44
C VAL A 8 -9.99 1.62 -4.61
N THR A 9 -11.11 1.63 -3.89
CA THR A 9 -12.03 2.78 -3.86
C THR A 9 -11.50 3.80 -2.86
N ASN A 10 -11.25 5.02 -3.33
CA ASN A 10 -10.83 6.10 -2.46
C ASN A 10 -11.99 6.67 -1.64
N ARG A 11 -11.68 7.57 -0.70
CA ARG A 11 -12.69 8.16 0.20
C ARG A 11 -13.76 8.97 -0.54
N CYS A 12 -13.46 9.45 -1.75
CA CYS A 12 -14.38 10.17 -2.62
C CYS A 12 -15.24 9.24 -3.50
N GLY A 13 -15.05 7.92 -3.41
CA GLY A 13 -15.76 6.94 -4.25
C GLY A 13 -15.12 6.66 -5.60
N ASN A 14 -13.92 7.19 -5.89
CA ASN A 14 -13.22 6.96 -7.14
C ASN A 14 -12.42 5.64 -7.09
N ILE A 15 -12.45 4.89 -8.18
CA ILE A 15 -11.58 3.71 -8.36
C ILE A 15 -10.20 4.19 -8.80
N VAL A 16 -9.18 3.86 -8.00
CA VAL A 16 -7.77 4.17 -8.30
C VAL A 16 -6.94 2.88 -8.29
N CYS A 17 -5.81 2.86 -8.99
CA CYS A 17 -4.88 1.75 -8.88
C CYS A 17 -4.34 1.67 -7.44
N ALA A 18 -4.39 0.47 -6.88
CA ALA A 18 -3.79 0.18 -5.61
C ALA A 18 -2.27 0.20 -5.70
N LYS A 19 -1.63 0.61 -4.61
CA LYS A 19 -0.20 0.43 -4.40
C LYS A 19 0.13 -0.94 -3.80
N GLY A 20 1.25 -1.48 -4.21
CA GLY A 20 1.83 -2.71 -3.73
C GLY A 20 2.61 -2.53 -2.43
N LEU A 21 3.01 -3.66 -1.86
CA LEU A 21 3.86 -3.71 -0.68
C LEU A 21 5.14 -2.87 -0.88
N ARG A 22 5.57 -2.14 0.15
CA ARG A 22 6.80 -1.30 0.16
C ARG A 22 6.78 -0.11 -0.78
N GLU A 23 5.69 0.12 -1.52
CA GLU A 23 5.56 1.35 -2.30
C GLU A 23 5.28 2.53 -1.37
N PRO A 24 5.82 3.72 -1.67
CA PRO A 24 5.60 4.89 -0.83
C PRO A 24 4.12 5.27 -0.82
N CYS A 25 3.61 5.54 0.37
CA CYS A 25 2.25 6.02 0.60
C CYS A 25 2.29 7.26 1.49
N MET A 26 1.30 8.13 1.33
CA MET A 26 1.20 9.34 2.14
C MET A 26 -0.14 9.34 2.88
N VAL A 27 -0.07 9.44 4.22
CA VAL A 27 -1.25 9.45 5.09
C VAL A 27 -2.22 10.59 4.73
N TYR A 28 -1.71 11.71 4.20
CA TYR A 28 -2.50 12.86 3.76
C TYR A 28 -2.99 12.78 2.31
N ARG A 29 -2.58 11.78 1.53
CA ARG A 29 -3.01 11.54 0.14
C ARG A 29 -3.81 10.24 -0.01
N TRP A 30 -4.68 9.97 0.95
CA TRP A 30 -5.83 9.07 0.87
C TRP A 30 -6.64 9.07 -0.45
N GLU A 31 -6.51 10.07 -1.32
CA GLU A 31 -7.15 10.10 -2.64
C GLU A 31 -6.34 9.40 -3.75
N ARG A 32 -5.02 9.24 -3.59
CA ARG A 32 -4.09 8.76 -4.63
C ARG A 32 -3.11 7.67 -4.17
N ASP A 33 -2.80 7.61 -2.89
CA ASP A 33 -1.75 6.75 -2.33
C ASP A 33 -2.34 5.64 -1.44
N LEU A 34 -3.33 4.94 -1.98
CA LEU A 34 -4.01 3.85 -1.28
C LEU A 34 -3.32 2.52 -1.53
N CYS A 35 -3.02 1.81 -0.46
CA CYS A 35 -2.46 0.47 -0.51
C CYS A 35 -3.55 -0.55 -0.87
N GLY A 36 -3.18 -1.59 -1.61
CA GLY A 36 -4.10 -2.63 -2.06
C GLY A 36 -4.68 -3.51 -0.94
N GLY A 37 -5.57 -4.42 -1.30
CA GLY A 37 -6.22 -5.33 -0.36
C GLY A 37 -5.20 -6.08 0.51
N GLY A 38 -5.43 -6.10 1.83
CA GLY A 38 -4.52 -6.71 2.81
C GLY A 38 -3.33 -5.85 3.21
N THR A 39 -3.26 -4.61 2.71
CA THR A 39 -2.18 -3.67 3.03
C THR A 39 -2.74 -2.31 3.48
N PHE A 40 -1.97 -1.57 4.27
CA PHE A 40 -2.32 -0.26 4.82
C PHE A 40 -1.11 0.66 4.81
N CYS A 41 -1.35 1.97 4.79
CA CYS A 41 -0.28 2.95 4.77
C CYS A 41 0.27 3.17 6.19
N GLY A 42 1.57 2.98 6.38
CA GLY A 42 2.26 3.39 7.60
C GLY A 42 3.78 3.50 7.41
N CYS A 43 4.43 4.28 8.27
CA CYS A 43 5.85 4.67 8.10
C CYS A 43 6.19 5.29 6.72
N GLY A 44 5.20 5.81 5.99
CA GLY A 44 5.37 6.37 4.65
C GLY A 44 5.35 5.34 3.52
N PHE A 45 4.98 4.09 3.80
CA PHE A 45 4.96 3.00 2.81
C PHE A 45 3.78 2.04 3.03
N CYS A 46 3.43 1.29 2.01
CA CYS A 46 2.39 0.27 2.09
C CYS A 46 2.88 -0.98 2.83
N MET A 47 2.33 -1.20 4.02
CA MET A 47 2.59 -2.30 4.93
C MET A 47 1.47 -3.32 4.90
N GLY A 48 1.75 -4.56 5.31
CA GLY A 48 0.79 -5.65 5.35
C GLY A 48 1.38 -6.92 4.80
N CYS A 49 0.54 -7.82 4.31
CA CYS A 49 0.99 -9.07 3.69
C CYS A 49 0.38 -9.20 2.30
N ASN A 50 1.16 -9.64 1.33
CA ASN A 50 0.64 -10.01 0.02
C ASN A 50 0.16 -11.47 -0.01
N ASN A 51 -0.51 -11.86 -1.11
CA ASN A 51 -0.97 -13.24 -1.31
C ASN A 51 0.16 -14.28 -1.40
N ASN A 52 1.41 -13.82 -1.54
CA ASN A 52 2.60 -14.67 -1.52
C ASN A 52 3.19 -14.80 -0.11
N LEU A 53 2.44 -14.44 0.94
CA LEU A 53 2.86 -14.48 2.34
C LEU A 53 4.09 -13.61 2.65
N GLN A 54 4.43 -12.66 1.79
CA GLN A 54 5.47 -11.68 2.07
C GLN A 54 4.84 -10.55 2.87
N CYS A 55 5.27 -10.43 4.12
CA CYS A 55 4.84 -9.37 5.02
C CYS A 55 5.92 -8.30 5.12
N TRP A 56 5.49 -7.05 5.21
CA TRP A 56 6.38 -5.91 5.41
C TRP A 56 5.76 -4.92 6.38
N ASP A 57 6.57 -4.45 7.31
CA ASP A 57 6.21 -3.57 8.40
C ASP A 57 7.27 -2.49 8.62
N CYS A 58 6.96 -1.54 9.51
CA CYS A 58 7.86 -0.45 9.86
C CYS A 58 9.22 -0.94 10.39
N GLU A 59 9.25 -2.04 11.16
CA GLU A 59 10.51 -2.58 11.71
C GLU A 59 11.42 -3.13 10.61
N SER A 60 10.86 -3.78 9.58
CA SER A 60 11.59 -4.20 8.37
C SER A 60 12.17 -3.03 7.56
N SER A 61 11.79 -1.79 7.86
CA SER A 61 12.38 -0.57 7.26
C SER A 61 13.60 -0.08 8.04
N ALA A 62 13.67 -0.40 9.34
CA ALA A 62 14.70 0.04 10.26
C ALA A 62 15.90 -0.92 10.30
N THR A 63 15.69 -2.19 9.95
CA THR A 63 16.75 -3.21 9.82
C THR A 63 17.33 -3.25 8.41
N GLY A 64 17.95 -2.14 8.01
CA GLY A 64 19.08 -2.19 7.09
C GLY A 64 20.32 -2.74 7.81
N ARG A 65 20.29 -4.02 8.20
CA ARG A 65 21.45 -4.79 8.68
C ARG A 65 21.43 -6.20 8.11
#